data_AF-Q4KB28-F1
#
_entry.id   AF-Q4KB28-F1
#
_cell.length_a   1.000
_cell.length_b   1.000
_cell.length_c   1.000
_cell.angle_alpha   90.00
_cell.angle_beta   90.00
_cell.angle_gamma   90.00
#
_symmetry.space_group_name_H-M   'P 1'
#
loop_
_entity.id
_entity.type
_entity.pdbx_description
1 polymer ?
#
loop_
_entity_poly.entity_id
_entity_poly.type
_entity_poly.pdbx_seq_one_letter_code
_entity_poly.pdbx_strand_id
1 'polypeptide(L)'
;MKLFRQRSALPAALLLALSLSGCVSDLDSGAYGSMDDPRYAQLLDQVDAALKANMAVVLVADVMPHKSLSDALTMTQWTPTVIWEYEKDPKVTFGRKFQTNALQRPPGETYLFKAFEVHILPPGKYLLTGGDDYQIHGLLDQVGARSGPPGSGHGANGTAYLSPELYREYYREEVWKDATYGSETKTEGVCTAVLRASGACVSWGEQQYTQTTALSPGGYYQQTDSRDVPAIKVQARLPVDKALASFTIQGGQLLLAPRMHLKTPGYKYQQSKCRAIDPKKIECPLDNLTVYTWPAPMSFTQNLIEQRNLSEKHRQLLSRLQPMQITPLGKQGMEDPIWGVPLSLAK
;
A
#
# COMPACT_ATOMS: atom_id res chain seq x y z
N MET A 1 7.60 -35.66 -67.46
CA MET A 1 8.99 -35.89 -67.02
C MET A 1 9.73 -34.56 -66.99
N LYS A 2 9.87 -33.93 -65.81
CA LYS A 2 10.91 -32.99 -65.38
C LYS A 2 10.52 -32.38 -64.03
N LEU A 3 11.43 -32.50 -63.07
CA LEU A 3 11.45 -31.88 -61.76
C LEU A 3 11.52 -30.33 -61.87
N PHE A 4 11.00 -29.58 -60.89
CA PHE A 4 11.84 -28.85 -59.91
C PHE A 4 11.03 -28.01 -58.89
N ARG A 5 11.51 -28.10 -57.64
CA ARG A 5 11.66 -27.09 -56.56
C ARG A 5 10.52 -26.67 -55.63
N GLN A 6 10.77 -27.06 -54.37
CA GLN A 6 10.36 -26.50 -53.07
C GLN A 6 10.40 -24.97 -52.96
N ARG A 7 9.56 -24.42 -52.08
CA ARG A 7 10.00 -23.65 -50.89
C ARG A 7 8.86 -23.46 -49.87
N SER A 8 9.12 -23.97 -48.67
CA SER A 8 8.84 -23.37 -47.35
C SER A 8 7.45 -22.80 -47.07
N ALA A 9 6.66 -23.53 -46.28
CA ALA A 9 5.68 -22.96 -45.36
C ALA A 9 5.82 -23.68 -43.99
N LEU A 10 6.43 -22.98 -43.04
CA LEU A 10 6.38 -23.27 -41.60
C LEU A 10 5.55 -22.15 -40.95
N PRO A 11 4.95 -22.40 -39.79
CA PRO A 11 3.51 -22.23 -39.59
C PRO A 11 3.19 -21.06 -38.66
N ALA A 12 1.92 -20.63 -38.73
CA ALA A 12 1.13 -20.08 -37.65
C ALA A 12 1.88 -19.69 -36.35
N ALA A 13 2.40 -18.46 -36.31
CA ALA A 13 2.70 -17.80 -35.04
C ALA A 13 1.40 -17.21 -34.51
N LEU A 14 0.90 -17.80 -33.42
CA LEU A 14 -0.17 -17.27 -32.58
C LEU A 14 0.13 -15.80 -32.23
N LEU A 15 -0.61 -14.89 -32.86
CA LEU A 15 -0.83 -13.54 -32.36
C LEU A 15 -1.92 -13.63 -31.29
N LEU A 16 -1.55 -13.95 -30.05
CA LEU A 16 -2.38 -13.57 -28.91
C LEU A 16 -2.00 -12.15 -28.52
N ALA A 17 -2.87 -11.22 -28.91
CA ALA A 17 -2.96 -9.90 -28.32
C ALA A 17 -3.23 -10.05 -26.81
N LEU A 18 -2.21 -9.81 -25.99
CA LEU A 18 -2.39 -9.53 -24.57
C LEU A 18 -2.92 -8.09 -24.47
N SER A 19 -4.24 -7.98 -24.37
CA SER A 19 -4.90 -6.80 -23.82
C SER A 19 -4.26 -6.50 -22.46
N LEU A 20 -3.55 -5.38 -22.40
CA LEU A 20 -3.09 -4.76 -21.17
C LEU A 20 -4.32 -4.25 -20.39
N SER A 21 -4.99 -5.14 -19.63
CA SER A 21 -5.90 -4.88 -18.49
C SER A 21 -6.55 -6.20 -18.03
N GLY A 22 -6.16 -6.73 -16.86
CA GLY A 22 -6.79 -7.90 -16.18
C GLY A 22 -6.45 -9.26 -16.83
N CYS A 23 -6.17 -10.37 -16.14
CA CYS A 23 -6.49 -10.78 -14.79
C CYS A 23 -5.29 -11.56 -14.22
N VAL A 24 -4.80 -11.18 -13.04
CA VAL A 24 -4.22 -12.17 -12.13
C VAL A 24 -5.42 -12.80 -11.45
N SER A 25 -5.52 -14.13 -11.48
CA SER A 25 -6.60 -14.88 -10.83
C SER A 25 -6.78 -14.38 -9.39
N ASP A 26 -8.02 -14.02 -9.02
CA ASP A 26 -8.39 -13.58 -7.68
C ASP A 26 -7.89 -14.60 -6.63
N LEU A 27 -6.77 -14.28 -5.99
CA LEU A 27 -6.41 -14.87 -4.72
C LEU A 27 -7.33 -14.23 -3.70
N ASP A 28 -8.38 -14.96 -3.36
CA ASP A 28 -9.34 -14.71 -2.28
C ASP A 28 -8.70 -13.90 -1.13
N SER A 29 -8.98 -12.58 -1.13
CA SER A 29 -8.31 -11.60 -0.27
C SER A 29 -9.03 -11.41 1.08
N GLY A 30 -9.92 -12.33 1.45
CA GLY A 30 -10.70 -12.26 2.69
C GLY A 30 -10.00 -12.77 3.96
N ALA A 31 -8.97 -13.62 3.83
CA ALA A 31 -8.30 -14.22 4.99
C ALA A 31 -6.85 -13.73 5.15
N TYR A 32 -6.57 -13.05 6.26
CA TYR A 32 -5.22 -12.67 6.68
C TYR A 32 -4.38 -13.92 7.04
N GLY A 33 -3.93 -14.69 6.06
CA GLY A 33 -3.06 -15.87 6.25
C GLY A 33 -1.73 -15.52 6.93
N SER A 34 -0.96 -16.48 7.43
CA SER A 34 0.33 -16.19 8.08
C SER A 34 1.36 -15.60 7.09
N MET A 35 2.52 -15.15 7.57
CA MET A 35 3.60 -14.68 6.67
C MET A 35 4.22 -15.82 5.82
N ASP A 36 3.91 -17.08 6.14
CA ASP A 36 4.38 -18.28 5.43
C ASP A 36 3.23 -18.98 4.70
N ASP A 37 2.19 -18.23 4.33
CA ASP A 37 1.05 -18.75 3.57
C ASP A 37 1.50 -19.31 2.20
N PRO A 38 1.09 -20.54 1.82
CA PRO A 38 1.45 -21.15 0.54
C PRO A 38 1.12 -20.29 -0.69
N ARG A 39 0.16 -19.36 -0.60
CA ARG A 39 -0.18 -18.42 -1.68
C ARG A 39 1.00 -17.53 -2.07
N TYR A 40 1.93 -17.24 -1.15
CA TYR A 40 3.13 -16.47 -1.50
C TYR A 40 4.09 -17.24 -2.42
N ALA A 41 4.14 -18.57 -2.33
CA ALA A 41 4.93 -19.38 -3.26
C ALA A 41 4.38 -19.27 -4.69
N GLN A 42 3.05 -19.28 -4.84
CA GLN A 42 2.38 -19.07 -6.14
C GLN A 42 2.66 -17.67 -6.69
N LEU A 43 2.63 -16.65 -5.84
CA LEU A 43 2.99 -15.29 -6.24
C LEU A 43 4.45 -15.21 -6.70
N LEU A 44 5.37 -15.88 -6.02
CA LEU A 44 6.77 -15.92 -6.45
C LEU A 44 6.96 -16.65 -7.79
N ASP A 45 6.14 -17.65 -8.09
CA ASP A 45 6.13 -18.30 -9.41
C ASP A 45 5.60 -17.35 -10.51
N GLN A 46 4.59 -16.52 -10.20
CA GLN A 46 4.12 -15.47 -11.11
C GLN A 46 5.17 -14.39 -11.34
N VAL A 47 5.90 -13.99 -10.29
CA VAL A 47 7.05 -13.07 -10.40
C VAL A 47 8.10 -13.66 -11.33
N ASP A 48 8.51 -14.91 -11.12
CA ASP A 48 9.48 -15.60 -11.99
C ASP A 48 9.01 -15.65 -13.45
N ALA A 49 7.73 -15.96 -13.69
CA ALA A 49 7.14 -15.97 -15.03
C ALA A 49 7.15 -14.58 -15.69
N ALA A 50 6.80 -13.52 -14.96
CA ALA A 50 6.82 -12.15 -15.46
C ALA A 50 8.24 -11.71 -15.85
N LEU A 51 9.24 -12.01 -15.01
CA LEU A 51 10.64 -11.71 -15.30
C LEU A 51 11.13 -12.45 -16.56
N LYS A 52 10.74 -13.72 -16.74
CA LYS A 52 11.04 -14.51 -17.96
C LYS A 52 10.34 -13.98 -19.20
N ALA A 53 9.17 -13.35 -19.05
CA ALA A 53 8.44 -12.67 -20.12
C ALA A 53 8.98 -11.26 -20.44
N ASN A 54 10.21 -10.94 -20.01
CA ASN A 54 10.88 -9.66 -20.24
C ASN A 54 10.20 -8.45 -19.56
N MET A 55 9.36 -8.69 -18.55
CA MET A 55 8.84 -7.64 -17.67
C MET A 55 9.82 -7.38 -16.53
N ALA A 56 9.73 -6.21 -15.90
CA ALA A 56 10.39 -5.96 -14.63
C ALA A 56 9.40 -6.17 -13.48
N VAL A 57 9.90 -6.58 -12.32
CA VAL A 57 9.11 -6.66 -11.10
C VAL A 57 9.71 -5.72 -10.07
N VAL A 58 8.89 -4.82 -9.54
CA VAL A 58 9.26 -3.86 -8.50
C VAL A 58 8.51 -4.20 -7.22
N LEU A 59 9.26 -4.49 -6.17
CA LEU A 59 8.76 -4.65 -4.82
C LEU A 59 8.78 -3.29 -4.13
N VAL A 60 7.67 -2.87 -3.55
CA VAL A 60 7.60 -1.69 -2.68
C VAL A 60 7.43 -2.17 -1.25
N ALA A 61 8.40 -1.85 -0.38
CA ALA A 61 8.30 -2.16 1.03
C ALA A 61 7.09 -1.43 1.64
N ASP A 62 6.08 -2.21 2.03
CA ASP A 62 4.88 -1.73 2.67
C ASP A 62 5.09 -1.66 4.18
N VAL A 63 5.81 -0.63 4.60
CA VAL A 63 6.02 -0.28 6.01
C VAL A 63 4.80 0.49 6.57
N MET A 64 3.64 0.35 5.93
CA MET A 64 2.41 1.05 6.36
C MET A 64 1.95 0.50 7.70
N PRO A 65 1.40 1.37 8.53
CA PRO A 65 1.53 1.15 9.94
C PRO A 65 0.37 0.28 10.46
N HIS A 66 0.54 -0.33 11.62
CA HIS A 66 -0.44 -1.24 12.19
C HIS A 66 -1.73 -0.47 12.52
N LYS A 67 -2.84 -1.17 12.85
CA LYS A 67 -4.09 -0.53 13.31
C LYS A 67 -3.92 0.09 14.72
N SER A 68 -2.95 0.99 14.90
CA SER A 68 -2.75 1.76 16.12
C SER A 68 -3.08 3.23 15.87
N LEU A 69 -3.48 3.95 16.92
CA LEU A 69 -3.77 5.38 16.80
C LEU A 69 -2.53 6.19 16.42
N SER A 70 -1.36 5.83 16.97
CA SER A 70 -0.09 6.53 16.69
C SER A 70 0.23 6.50 15.20
N ASP A 71 -0.02 5.34 14.60
CA ASP A 71 0.18 5.05 13.19
C ASP A 71 -0.77 5.86 12.30
N ALA A 72 -2.05 5.92 12.67
CA ALA A 72 -3.05 6.75 11.99
C ALA A 72 -2.72 8.25 12.09
N LEU A 73 -2.33 8.74 13.26
CA LEU A 73 -1.93 10.14 13.46
C LEU A 73 -0.69 10.50 12.63
N THR A 74 0.27 9.59 12.55
CA THR A 74 1.47 9.78 11.72
C THR A 74 1.11 9.93 10.24
N MET A 75 0.07 9.22 9.77
CA MET A 75 -0.38 9.28 8.38
C MET A 75 -1.14 10.55 8.00
N THR A 76 -1.45 11.41 8.96
CA THR A 76 -1.96 12.76 8.67
C THR A 76 -0.84 13.74 8.27
N GLN A 77 0.41 13.39 8.53
CA GLN A 77 1.57 14.28 8.32
C GLN A 77 2.27 14.03 6.99
N TRP A 78 1.94 12.94 6.30
CA TRP A 78 2.56 12.58 5.04
C TRP A 78 1.72 11.58 4.26
N THR A 79 1.94 11.52 2.95
CA THR A 79 1.28 10.56 2.07
C THR A 79 2.30 9.73 1.28
N PRO A 80 2.09 8.41 1.13
CA PRO A 80 2.97 7.55 0.33
C PRO A 80 2.74 7.66 -1.18
N THR A 81 1.70 8.38 -1.60
CA THR A 81 1.17 8.34 -2.96
C THR A 81 1.94 9.29 -3.87
N VAL A 82 3.08 8.82 -4.37
CA VAL A 82 3.82 9.44 -5.47
C VAL A 82 3.49 8.76 -6.79
N ILE A 83 3.59 9.50 -7.89
CA ILE A 83 3.19 9.03 -9.22
C ILE A 83 4.38 9.10 -10.16
N TRP A 84 4.69 7.94 -10.72
CA TRP A 84 5.65 7.74 -11.77
C TRP A 84 4.93 7.41 -13.06
N GLU A 85 5.13 8.20 -14.10
CA GLU A 85 4.55 7.94 -15.42
C GLU A 85 5.56 7.24 -16.33
N TYR A 86 5.10 6.24 -17.08
CA TYR A 86 5.92 5.60 -18.10
C TYR A 86 6.09 6.53 -19.31
N GLU A 87 7.34 6.81 -19.67
CA GLU A 87 7.66 7.83 -20.69
C GLU A 87 7.05 7.52 -22.07
N LYS A 88 6.90 6.23 -22.43
CA LYS A 88 6.34 5.83 -23.73
C LYS A 88 4.81 5.79 -23.76
N ASP A 89 4.17 5.59 -22.62
CA ASP A 89 2.71 5.59 -22.49
C ASP A 89 2.32 6.10 -21.10
N PRO A 90 1.98 7.40 -20.98
CA PRO A 90 1.64 8.02 -19.70
C PRO A 90 0.42 7.41 -18.99
N LYS A 91 -0.37 6.57 -19.67
CA LYS A 91 -1.46 5.81 -19.02
C LYS A 91 -0.94 4.72 -18.10
N VAL A 92 0.30 4.28 -18.28
CA VAL A 92 0.97 3.32 -17.40
C VAL A 92 1.66 4.10 -16.29
N THR A 93 1.13 3.98 -15.07
CA THR A 93 1.67 4.63 -13.88
C THR A 93 2.19 3.62 -12.86
N PHE A 94 3.26 3.98 -12.17
CA PHE A 94 3.79 3.29 -11.00
C PHE A 94 3.70 4.20 -9.78
N GLY A 95 3.33 3.65 -8.64
CA GLY A 95 3.19 4.38 -7.39
C GLY A 95 2.70 3.45 -6.30
N ARG A 96 2.81 3.88 -5.04
CA ARG A 96 2.25 3.12 -3.93
C ARG A 96 0.74 3.22 -3.98
N LYS A 97 0.05 2.08 -3.89
CA LYS A 97 -1.41 2.06 -4.00
C LYS A 97 -2.15 2.25 -2.69
N PHE A 98 -1.45 2.39 -1.55
CA PHE A 98 -2.07 2.62 -0.24
C PHE A 98 -3.10 3.77 -0.29
N GLN A 99 -4.31 3.50 0.20
CA GLN A 99 -5.41 4.46 0.25
C GLN A 99 -5.26 5.34 1.49
N THR A 100 -4.51 6.43 1.36
CA THR A 100 -4.24 7.34 2.49
C THR A 100 -5.50 7.91 3.13
N ASN A 101 -6.56 8.15 2.36
CA ASN A 101 -7.82 8.65 2.90
C ASN A 101 -8.59 7.61 3.73
N ALA A 102 -8.54 6.34 3.35
CA ALA A 102 -9.19 5.26 4.10
C ALA A 102 -8.23 4.58 5.10
N LEU A 103 -6.95 4.97 5.09
CA LEU A 103 -5.85 4.41 5.87
C LEU A 103 -5.77 2.88 5.75
N GLN A 104 -5.92 2.38 4.53
CA GLN A 104 -5.95 0.95 4.25
C GLN A 104 -5.24 0.59 2.93
N ARG A 105 -4.87 -0.68 2.83
CA ARG A 105 -4.45 -1.29 1.56
C ARG A 105 -5.68 -1.43 0.65
N PRO A 106 -5.57 -1.16 -0.66
CA PRO A 106 -6.68 -1.42 -1.55
C PRO A 106 -7.03 -2.91 -1.56
N PRO A 107 -8.32 -3.25 -1.58
CA PRO A 107 -8.76 -4.62 -1.82
C PRO A 107 -8.23 -5.12 -3.16
N GLY A 108 -7.79 -6.39 -3.21
CA GLY A 108 -7.30 -7.02 -4.45
C GLY A 108 -5.83 -6.73 -4.81
N GLU A 109 -5.11 -5.91 -4.03
CA GLU A 109 -3.68 -5.70 -4.27
C GLU A 109 -2.82 -6.86 -3.77
N THR A 110 -1.83 -7.21 -4.57
CA THR A 110 -1.00 -8.38 -4.34
C THR A 110 0.20 -8.04 -3.48
N TYR A 111 0.19 -8.55 -2.24
CA TYR A 111 1.29 -8.37 -1.29
C TYR A 111 2.07 -9.66 -1.10
N LEU A 112 3.39 -9.60 -1.28
CA LEU A 112 4.30 -10.66 -0.90
C LEU A 112 4.63 -10.54 0.61
N PHE A 113 4.44 -11.64 1.35
CA PHE A 113 4.68 -11.73 2.81
C PHE A 113 3.98 -10.66 3.65
N LYS A 114 2.88 -10.09 3.15
CA LYS A 114 2.21 -8.89 3.72
C LYS A 114 3.10 -7.64 3.85
N ALA A 115 4.30 -7.66 3.30
CA ALA A 115 5.33 -6.65 3.54
C ALA A 115 5.78 -5.97 2.25
N PHE A 116 5.49 -6.54 1.08
CA PHE A 116 5.88 -5.95 -0.20
C PHE A 116 4.70 -5.90 -1.15
N GLU A 117 4.34 -4.70 -1.60
CA GLU A 117 3.44 -4.55 -2.74
C GLU A 117 4.20 -4.94 -4.02
N VAL A 118 3.60 -5.80 -4.85
CA VAL A 118 4.25 -6.32 -6.06
C VAL A 118 3.73 -5.60 -7.30
N HIS A 119 4.64 -4.97 -8.04
CA HIS A 119 4.34 -4.27 -9.29
C HIS A 119 5.03 -4.97 -10.46
N ILE A 120 4.27 -5.34 -11.49
CA ILE A 120 4.80 -5.85 -12.76
C ILE A 120 4.76 -4.71 -13.77
N LEU A 121 5.93 -4.27 -14.24
CA LEU A 121 6.08 -3.06 -15.05
C LEU A 121 6.73 -3.37 -16.39
N PRO A 122 6.27 -2.74 -17.50
CA PRO A 122 6.98 -2.83 -18.76
C PRO A 122 8.37 -2.15 -18.65
N PRO A 123 9.39 -2.69 -19.33
CA PRO A 123 10.72 -2.12 -19.31
C PRO A 123 10.78 -0.74 -19.98
N GLY A 124 11.65 0.11 -19.47
CA GLY A 124 11.90 1.46 -19.97
C GLY A 124 11.98 2.50 -18.87
N LYS A 125 11.77 3.76 -19.25
CA LYS A 125 11.99 4.92 -18.39
C LYS A 125 10.69 5.42 -17.78
N TYR A 126 10.74 5.70 -16.49
CA TYR A 126 9.63 6.24 -15.70
C TYR A 126 10.03 7.57 -15.09
N LEU A 127 9.07 8.48 -14.96
CA LEU A 127 9.29 9.87 -14.56
C LEU A 127 8.40 10.22 -13.37
N LEU A 128 8.99 10.79 -12.32
CA LEU A 128 8.25 11.25 -11.14
C LEU A 128 7.53 12.55 -11.45
N THR A 129 6.25 12.46 -11.79
CA THR A 129 5.44 13.58 -12.29
C THR A 129 4.32 14.00 -11.34
N GLY A 130 4.16 13.36 -10.18
CA GLY A 130 3.14 13.84 -9.26
C GLY A 130 3.05 13.13 -7.93
N GLY A 131 2.01 13.50 -7.20
CA GLY A 131 1.59 12.85 -5.97
C GLY A 131 0.22 13.31 -5.53
N ASP A 132 -0.37 12.54 -4.62
CA ASP A 132 -1.68 12.82 -4.03
C ASP A 132 -1.51 13.12 -2.54
N ASP A 133 -2.13 14.19 -2.08
CA ASP A 133 -2.07 14.69 -0.70
C ASP A 133 -3.46 15.21 -0.27
N TYR A 134 -3.64 15.54 1.00
CA TYR A 134 -4.95 15.86 1.57
C TYR A 134 -4.90 17.11 2.45
N GLN A 135 -5.92 17.96 2.32
CA GLN A 135 -6.25 18.99 3.30
C GLN A 135 -7.39 18.47 4.18
N ILE A 136 -7.04 17.87 5.31
CA ILE A 136 -8.00 17.31 6.28
C ILE A 136 -8.79 18.48 6.90
N HIS A 137 -10.10 18.28 7.10
CA HIS A 137 -11.06 19.30 7.54
C HIS A 137 -11.27 20.46 6.54
N GLY A 138 -10.73 20.33 5.32
CA GLY A 138 -10.93 21.29 4.24
C GLY A 138 -12.25 21.06 3.49
N LEU A 139 -12.95 22.15 3.18
CA LEU A 139 -14.10 22.12 2.27
C LEU A 139 -13.74 22.79 0.95
N LEU A 140 -14.14 22.18 -0.17
CA LEU A 140 -13.73 22.64 -1.51
C LEU A 140 -14.21 24.07 -1.81
N ASP A 141 -15.38 24.46 -1.30
CA ASP A 141 -15.96 25.80 -1.47
C ASP A 141 -15.11 26.90 -0.79
N GLN A 142 -14.43 26.57 0.31
CA GLN A 142 -13.52 27.48 1.02
C GLN A 142 -12.28 27.86 0.21
N VAL A 143 -11.97 27.14 -0.87
CA VAL A 143 -10.89 27.51 -1.80
C VAL A 143 -11.20 28.85 -2.48
N GLY A 144 -12.48 29.20 -2.65
CA GLY A 144 -12.91 30.47 -3.24
C GLY A 144 -12.57 30.63 -4.73
N ALA A 145 -12.43 29.51 -5.45
CA ALA A 145 -12.08 29.51 -6.86
C ALA A 145 -13.23 30.07 -7.71
N ARG A 146 -12.91 30.99 -8.63
CA ARG A 146 -13.88 31.49 -9.61
C ARG A 146 -14.18 30.41 -10.65
N SER A 147 -15.40 30.37 -11.18
CA SER A 147 -15.70 29.47 -12.29
C SER A 147 -14.84 29.79 -13.51
N GLY A 148 -14.41 28.76 -14.24
CA GLY A 148 -13.68 28.88 -15.49
C GLY A 148 -13.78 27.60 -16.33
N PRO A 149 -13.46 27.67 -17.63
CA PRO A 149 -13.44 26.48 -18.47
C PRO A 149 -12.30 25.52 -18.05
N PRO A 150 -12.40 24.20 -18.35
CA PRO A 150 -11.32 23.25 -18.13
C PRO A 150 -9.99 23.72 -18.71
N GLY A 151 -8.89 23.53 -17.98
CA GLY A 151 -7.55 23.99 -18.34
C GLY A 151 -7.23 25.44 -17.95
N SER A 152 -8.22 26.25 -17.57
CA SER A 152 -7.98 27.66 -17.22
C SER A 152 -7.24 27.86 -15.90
N GLY A 153 -7.16 26.81 -15.07
CA GLY A 153 -6.36 26.79 -13.83
C GLY A 153 -4.96 26.19 -14.01
N HIS A 154 -4.49 25.91 -15.23
CA HIS A 154 -3.18 25.31 -15.45
C HIS A 154 -2.02 26.31 -15.23
N GLY A 155 -0.92 25.81 -14.67
CA GLY A 155 0.34 26.53 -14.51
C GLY A 155 1.47 25.96 -15.37
N ALA A 156 2.49 26.76 -15.65
CA ALA A 156 3.69 26.31 -16.38
C ALA A 156 4.46 25.22 -15.64
N ASN A 157 4.39 25.21 -14.30
CA ASN A 157 5.02 24.22 -13.44
C ASN A 157 4.13 23.00 -13.19
N GLY A 158 2.91 22.98 -13.75
CA GLY A 158 1.90 21.94 -13.52
C GLY A 158 0.62 22.47 -12.88
N THR A 159 -0.21 21.52 -12.45
CA THR A 159 -1.57 21.78 -11.96
C THR A 159 -1.79 20.97 -10.68
N ALA A 160 -2.37 21.62 -9.66
CA ALA A 160 -3.00 20.95 -8.54
C ALA A 160 -4.49 20.80 -8.84
N TYR A 161 -4.97 19.56 -8.92
CA TYR A 161 -6.40 19.27 -9.02
C TYR A 161 -6.95 19.02 -7.63
N LEU A 162 -7.96 19.80 -7.25
CA LEU A 162 -8.61 19.73 -5.94
C LEU A 162 -10.01 19.13 -6.13
N SER A 163 -10.33 18.13 -5.31
CA SER A 163 -11.66 17.50 -5.27
C SER A 163 -12.09 17.24 -3.83
N PRO A 164 -13.39 17.25 -3.53
CA PRO A 164 -13.87 16.91 -2.20
C PRO A 164 -13.72 15.39 -1.99
N GLU A 165 -13.30 14.99 -0.81
CA GLU A 165 -13.07 13.60 -0.42
C GLU A 165 -13.44 13.41 1.05
N LEU A 166 -13.71 12.17 1.46
CA LEU A 166 -13.80 11.81 2.87
C LEU A 166 -12.48 11.19 3.33
N TYR A 167 -11.97 11.67 4.47
CA TYR A 167 -10.77 11.16 5.11
C TYR A 167 -11.14 10.48 6.43
N ARG A 168 -10.63 9.27 6.67
CA ARG A 168 -10.86 8.53 7.90
C ARG A 168 -9.91 8.99 8.98
N GLU A 169 -10.44 9.68 9.97
CA GLU A 169 -9.73 10.13 11.15
C GLU A 169 -9.93 9.12 12.28
N TYR A 170 -8.84 8.72 12.93
CA TYR A 170 -8.89 7.86 14.12
C TYR A 170 -8.76 8.70 15.38
N TYR A 171 -9.53 8.35 16.40
CA TYR A 171 -9.51 9.03 17.70
C TYR A 171 -9.56 8.04 18.86
N ARG A 172 -9.18 8.52 20.05
CA ARG A 172 -9.36 7.77 21.30
C ARG A 172 -10.67 8.18 21.94
N GLU A 173 -11.42 7.20 22.39
CA GLU A 173 -12.61 7.38 23.22
C GLU A 173 -12.57 6.45 24.42
N GLU A 174 -13.25 6.86 25.49
CA GLU A 174 -13.47 6.04 26.67
C GLU A 174 -14.86 5.41 26.58
N VAL A 175 -14.90 4.09 26.48
CA VAL A 175 -16.15 3.34 26.33
C VAL A 175 -16.32 2.43 27.53
N TRP A 176 -17.51 2.45 28.13
CA TRP A 176 -17.89 1.48 29.15
C TRP A 176 -18.04 0.09 28.51
N LYS A 177 -17.36 -0.92 29.07
CA LYS A 177 -17.54 -2.32 28.70
C LYS A 177 -18.04 -3.09 29.91
N ASP A 178 -19.03 -3.93 29.70
CA ASP A 178 -19.56 -4.81 30.74
C ASP A 178 -18.55 -5.90 31.11
N ALA A 179 -18.70 -6.43 32.33
CA ALA A 179 -17.90 -7.55 32.78
C ALA A 179 -18.17 -8.78 31.90
N THR A 180 -17.11 -9.46 31.48
CA THR A 180 -17.24 -10.71 30.72
C THR A 180 -16.96 -11.90 31.63
N TYR A 181 -17.71 -12.97 31.44
CA TYR A 181 -17.62 -14.20 32.23
C TYR A 181 -17.43 -15.39 31.29
N GLY A 182 -16.52 -16.29 31.64
CA GLY A 182 -16.30 -17.56 30.97
C GLY A 182 -16.78 -18.69 31.88
N SER A 183 -17.40 -19.72 31.31
CA SER A 183 -17.78 -20.91 32.08
C SER A 183 -16.98 -22.10 31.59
N GLU A 184 -16.37 -22.83 32.53
CA GLU A 184 -15.64 -24.08 32.26
C GLU A 184 -16.29 -25.21 33.07
N THR A 185 -16.54 -26.35 32.43
CA THR A 185 -16.98 -27.56 33.13
C THR A 185 -15.77 -28.27 33.69
N LYS A 186 -15.69 -28.39 35.01
CA LYS A 186 -14.66 -29.13 35.72
C LYS A 186 -15.23 -30.41 36.29
N THR A 187 -14.36 -31.40 36.45
CA THR A 187 -14.68 -32.66 37.12
C THR A 187 -13.95 -32.69 38.45
N GLU A 188 -14.67 -33.02 39.53
CA GLU A 188 -14.07 -33.31 40.83
C GLU A 188 -14.45 -34.70 41.33
N GLY A 189 -13.54 -35.32 42.07
CA GLY A 189 -13.82 -36.59 42.75
C GLY A 189 -14.65 -36.34 44.00
N VAL A 190 -15.86 -36.87 44.03
CA VAL A 190 -16.78 -36.77 45.17
C VAL A 190 -16.97 -38.12 45.82
N CYS A 191 -17.09 -38.14 47.15
CA CYS A 191 -17.40 -39.36 47.86
C CYS A 191 -18.87 -39.75 47.65
N THR A 192 -19.13 -40.93 47.08
CA THR A 192 -20.48 -41.42 46.81
C THR A 192 -20.99 -42.40 47.86
N ALA A 193 -20.10 -42.98 48.68
CA ALA A 193 -20.47 -43.84 49.79
C ALA A 193 -19.49 -43.71 50.97
N VAL A 194 -20.02 -43.65 52.19
CA VAL A 194 -19.25 -43.53 53.45
C VAL A 194 -19.51 -44.71 54.39
N LEU A 195 -18.48 -45.13 55.13
CA LEU A 195 -18.58 -46.10 56.22
C LEU A 195 -19.33 -45.47 57.40
N ARG A 196 -20.49 -46.05 57.77
CA ARG A 196 -21.36 -45.51 58.84
C ARG A 196 -20.67 -45.34 60.19
N ALA A 197 -19.68 -46.19 60.51
CA ALA A 197 -19.02 -46.21 61.82
C ALA A 197 -17.89 -45.17 61.98
N SER A 198 -17.19 -44.83 60.88
CA SER A 198 -16.01 -43.95 60.91
C SER A 198 -16.17 -42.66 60.11
N GLY A 199 -17.23 -42.56 59.29
CA GLY A 199 -17.40 -41.48 58.32
C GLY A 199 -16.41 -41.53 57.15
N ALA A 200 -15.54 -42.55 57.08
CA ALA A 200 -14.53 -42.65 56.04
C ALA A 200 -15.18 -42.93 54.67
N CYS A 201 -14.69 -42.26 53.62
CA CYS A 201 -15.15 -42.50 52.26
C CYS A 201 -14.68 -43.88 51.77
N VAL A 202 -15.60 -44.66 51.22
CA VAL A 202 -15.32 -46.00 50.67
C VAL A 202 -15.61 -46.13 49.18
N SER A 203 -16.26 -45.15 48.57
CA SER A 203 -16.46 -45.10 47.13
C SER A 203 -16.37 -43.67 46.63
N TRP A 204 -15.64 -43.48 45.53
CA TRP A 204 -15.45 -42.21 44.85
C TRP A 204 -16.13 -42.26 43.49
N GLY A 205 -16.83 -41.19 43.15
CA GLY A 205 -17.38 -40.95 41.81
C GLY A 205 -16.87 -39.62 41.26
N GLU A 206 -17.08 -39.40 39.97
CA GLU A 206 -16.79 -38.11 39.33
C GLU A 206 -18.08 -37.30 39.23
N GLN A 207 -18.03 -36.05 39.67
CA GLN A 207 -19.09 -35.08 39.46
C GLN A 207 -18.57 -33.95 38.59
N GLN A 208 -19.33 -33.61 37.56
CA GLN A 208 -19.08 -32.40 36.78
C GLN A 208 -19.80 -31.21 37.42
N TYR A 209 -19.11 -30.07 37.50
CA TYR A 209 -19.70 -28.80 37.88
C TYR A 209 -19.21 -27.71 36.93
N THR A 210 -20.08 -26.73 36.68
CA THR A 210 -19.73 -25.56 35.87
C THR A 210 -19.18 -24.47 36.77
N GLN A 211 -17.94 -24.06 36.52
CA GLN A 211 -17.31 -22.92 37.19
C GLN A 211 -17.37 -21.70 36.25
N THR A 212 -18.15 -20.70 36.64
CA THR A 212 -18.15 -19.40 35.96
C THR A 212 -17.10 -18.49 36.58
N THR A 213 -16.17 -17.99 35.77
CA THR A 213 -15.07 -17.13 36.19
C THR A 213 -15.14 -15.81 35.43
N ALA A 214 -14.92 -14.68 36.12
CA ALA A 214 -14.81 -13.38 35.45
C ALA A 214 -13.54 -13.36 34.59
N LEU A 215 -13.70 -13.11 33.28
CA LEU A 215 -12.59 -12.99 32.32
C LEU A 215 -12.07 -11.56 32.28
N SER A 216 -12.96 -10.56 32.35
CA SER A 216 -12.61 -9.16 32.46
C SER A 216 -13.60 -8.42 33.37
N PRO A 217 -13.14 -7.49 34.22
CA PRO A 217 -14.04 -6.64 34.98
C PRO A 217 -14.81 -5.70 34.03
N GLY A 218 -15.94 -5.17 34.50
CA GLY A 218 -16.62 -4.07 33.82
C GLY A 218 -15.95 -2.74 34.16
N GLY A 219 -15.89 -1.82 33.21
CA GLY A 219 -15.24 -0.52 33.43
C GLY A 219 -15.11 0.32 32.17
N TYR A 220 -14.56 1.52 32.33
CA TYR A 220 -14.16 2.36 31.19
C TYR A 220 -12.84 1.86 30.60
N TYR A 221 -12.83 1.64 29.30
CA TYR A 221 -11.66 1.25 28.55
C TYR A 221 -11.38 2.27 27.46
N GLN A 222 -10.10 2.63 27.30
CA GLN A 222 -9.68 3.38 26.13
C GLN A 222 -9.77 2.47 24.90
N GLN A 223 -10.50 2.95 23.91
CA GLN A 223 -10.63 2.30 22.61
C GLN A 223 -10.25 3.30 21.51
N THR A 224 -9.65 2.78 20.45
CA THR A 224 -9.47 3.52 19.21
C THR A 224 -10.72 3.32 18.36
N ASP A 225 -11.35 4.42 17.97
CA ASP A 225 -12.44 4.42 17.00
C ASP A 225 -12.09 5.33 15.81
N SER A 226 -12.95 5.38 14.79
CA SER A 226 -12.73 6.14 13.56
C SER A 226 -14.00 6.81 13.06
N ARG A 227 -13.83 7.97 12.42
CA ARG A 227 -14.91 8.71 11.76
C ARG A 227 -14.43 9.26 10.42
N ASP A 228 -15.36 9.44 9.49
CA ASP A 228 -15.07 10.10 8.22
C ASP A 228 -15.27 11.62 8.38
N VAL A 229 -14.25 12.38 8.03
CA VAL A 229 -14.24 13.85 8.08
C VAL A 229 -14.08 14.40 6.66
N PRO A 230 -14.64 15.59 6.36
CA PRO A 230 -14.44 16.21 5.07
C PRO A 230 -12.96 16.55 4.85
N ALA A 231 -12.48 16.35 3.62
CA ALA A 231 -11.15 16.73 3.20
C ALA A 231 -11.15 17.20 1.74
N ILE A 232 -10.12 17.95 1.36
CA ILE A 232 -9.80 18.22 -0.04
C ILE A 232 -8.68 17.30 -0.46
N LYS A 233 -8.93 16.40 -1.41
CA LYS A 233 -7.86 15.66 -2.09
C LYS A 233 -7.17 16.60 -3.07
N VAL A 234 -5.85 16.69 -2.96
CA VAL A 234 -5.00 17.49 -3.83
C VAL A 234 -4.11 16.58 -4.65
N GLN A 235 -4.37 16.53 -5.95
CA GLN A 235 -3.59 15.78 -6.92
C GLN A 235 -2.64 16.73 -7.63
N ALA A 236 -1.39 16.79 -7.17
CA ALA A 236 -0.36 17.59 -7.81
C ALA A 236 0.19 16.82 -9.03
N ARG A 237 0.17 17.45 -10.20
CA ARG A 237 0.68 16.89 -11.46
C ARG A 237 1.62 17.87 -12.12
N LEU A 238 2.78 17.38 -12.50
CA LEU A 238 3.83 18.07 -13.23
C LEU A 238 3.78 17.61 -14.68
N PRO A 239 4.09 18.50 -15.64
CA PRO A 239 4.37 18.06 -16.99
C PRO A 239 5.68 17.25 -17.02
N VAL A 240 5.81 16.40 -18.04
CA VAL A 240 6.93 15.45 -18.23
C VAL A 240 8.31 16.12 -18.19
N ASP A 241 8.44 17.31 -18.77
CA ASP A 241 9.67 18.11 -18.80
C ASP A 241 10.05 18.73 -17.44
N LYS A 242 9.14 18.66 -16.47
CA LYS A 242 9.32 19.12 -15.09
C LYS A 242 9.39 17.98 -14.08
N ALA A 243 9.50 16.73 -14.52
CA ALA A 243 9.62 15.57 -13.64
C ALA A 243 10.75 15.76 -12.60
N LEU A 244 10.51 15.32 -11.36
CA LEU A 244 11.45 15.53 -10.25
C LEU A 244 12.61 14.53 -10.25
N ALA A 245 12.36 13.33 -10.79
CA ALA A 245 13.32 12.25 -10.90
C ALA A 245 12.91 11.32 -12.05
N SER A 246 13.83 10.45 -12.44
CA SER A 246 13.58 9.34 -13.35
C SER A 246 14.18 8.05 -12.82
N PHE A 247 13.68 6.92 -13.29
CA PHE A 247 14.40 5.65 -13.20
C PHE A 247 14.21 4.87 -14.50
N THR A 248 15.13 3.97 -14.78
CA THR A 248 15.06 3.09 -15.95
C THR A 248 15.10 1.65 -15.47
N ILE A 249 14.15 0.84 -15.93
CA ILE A 249 14.09 -0.59 -15.67
C ILE A 249 14.32 -1.38 -16.95
N GLN A 250 15.10 -2.45 -16.84
CA GLN A 250 15.36 -3.42 -17.89
C GLN A 250 14.47 -4.64 -17.68
N GLY A 251 14.16 -5.35 -18.76
CA GLY A 251 13.39 -6.58 -18.68
C GLY A 251 14.14 -7.64 -17.85
N GLY A 252 13.41 -8.40 -17.04
CA GLY A 252 13.97 -9.43 -16.17
C GLY A 252 14.60 -8.93 -14.87
N GLN A 253 14.53 -7.63 -14.57
CA GLN A 253 14.98 -7.09 -13.29
C GLN A 253 13.95 -7.28 -12.18
N LEU A 254 14.43 -7.73 -11.02
CA LEU A 254 13.69 -7.74 -9.76
C LEU A 254 14.27 -6.64 -8.87
N LEU A 255 13.47 -5.62 -8.57
CA LEU A 255 13.94 -4.39 -7.93
C LEU A 255 13.18 -4.10 -6.63
N LEU A 256 13.86 -3.49 -5.66
CA LEU A 256 13.25 -2.91 -4.47
C LEU A 256 13.17 -1.40 -4.63
N ALA A 257 11.97 -0.83 -4.56
CA ALA A 257 11.75 0.61 -4.69
C ALA A 257 12.33 1.39 -3.48
N PRO A 258 12.86 2.61 -3.70
CA PRO A 258 13.14 3.54 -2.62
C PRO A 258 11.85 3.94 -1.91
N ARG A 259 11.95 4.41 -0.66
CA ARG A 259 10.79 4.96 0.03
C ARG A 259 10.58 6.39 -0.45
N MET A 260 9.36 6.71 -0.85
CA MET A 260 9.01 8.01 -1.40
C MET A 260 7.67 8.45 -0.85
N HIS A 261 7.57 9.72 -0.51
CA HIS A 261 6.40 10.29 0.14
C HIS A 261 6.35 11.81 0.01
N LEU A 262 5.16 12.36 0.20
CA LEU A 262 4.93 13.80 0.37
C LEU A 262 4.79 14.09 1.85
N LYS A 263 5.50 15.10 2.37
CA LYS A 263 5.25 15.63 3.71
C LYS A 263 4.11 16.64 3.61
N THR A 264 2.97 16.38 4.26
CA THR A 264 1.75 17.18 4.10
C THR A 264 1.89 18.58 4.74
N PRO A 265 1.62 19.68 4.00
CA PRO A 265 1.35 19.75 2.57
C PRO A 265 2.63 19.66 1.72
N GLY A 266 2.69 18.67 0.82
CA GLY A 266 3.86 18.43 -0.04
C GLY A 266 3.88 19.27 -1.31
N TYR A 267 2.94 20.20 -1.44
CA TYR A 267 2.68 20.99 -2.63
C TYR A 267 2.44 22.45 -2.26
N LYS A 268 2.57 23.33 -3.24
CA LYS A 268 2.14 24.73 -3.17
C LYS A 268 1.46 25.09 -4.48
N TYR A 269 0.30 25.75 -4.42
CA TYR A 269 -0.42 26.24 -5.60
C TYR A 269 -0.85 27.70 -5.40
N GLN A 270 -1.14 28.39 -6.50
CA GLN A 270 -1.58 29.80 -6.49
C GLN A 270 -3.09 29.88 -6.30
N GLN A 271 -3.53 29.99 -5.04
CA GLN A 271 -4.97 30.00 -4.71
C GLN A 271 -5.76 31.08 -5.47
N SER A 272 -5.21 32.29 -5.61
CA SER A 272 -5.86 33.42 -6.31
C SER A 272 -6.10 33.16 -7.81
N LYS A 273 -5.40 32.18 -8.40
CA LYS A 273 -5.54 31.78 -9.80
C LYS A 273 -6.29 30.47 -9.99
N CYS A 274 -6.80 29.87 -8.92
CA CYS A 274 -7.62 28.66 -9.03
C CYS A 274 -8.90 28.91 -9.85
N ARG A 275 -9.35 27.88 -10.56
CA ARG A 275 -10.56 27.87 -11.37
C ARG A 275 -11.42 26.65 -11.04
N ALA A 276 -12.67 26.88 -10.68
CA ALA A 276 -13.66 25.84 -10.53
C ALA A 276 -14.17 25.45 -11.92
N ILE A 277 -13.78 24.27 -12.38
CA ILE A 277 -14.13 23.76 -13.72
C ILE A 277 -15.37 22.87 -13.69
N ASP A 278 -15.74 22.39 -12.50
CA ASP A 278 -16.92 21.61 -12.18
C ASP A 278 -17.28 21.88 -10.69
N PRO A 279 -18.54 21.72 -10.26
CA PRO A 279 -18.92 21.79 -8.83
C PRO A 279 -18.04 20.99 -7.86
N LYS A 280 -17.42 19.89 -8.30
CA LYS A 280 -16.55 19.02 -7.48
C LYS A 280 -15.09 19.02 -7.92
N LYS A 281 -14.67 19.95 -8.79
CA LYS A 281 -13.30 19.98 -9.30
C LYS A 281 -12.78 21.40 -9.49
N ILE A 282 -11.65 21.68 -8.84
CA ILE A 282 -10.90 22.93 -8.98
C ILE A 282 -9.52 22.62 -9.57
N GLU A 283 -9.08 23.45 -10.49
CA GLU A 283 -7.72 23.47 -11.03
C GLU A 283 -6.98 24.68 -10.51
N CYS A 284 -5.79 24.48 -9.96
CA CYS A 284 -4.93 25.55 -9.46
C CYS A 284 -3.53 25.46 -10.09
N PRO A 285 -2.94 26.59 -10.52
CA PRO A 285 -1.57 26.59 -11.02
C PRO A 285 -0.63 26.14 -9.91
N LEU A 286 0.18 25.12 -10.17
CA LEU A 286 1.14 24.62 -9.21
C LEU A 286 2.35 25.56 -9.16
N ASP A 287 2.78 25.93 -7.96
CA ASP A 287 4.03 26.66 -7.73
C ASP A 287 5.19 25.69 -7.51
N ASN A 288 4.97 24.69 -6.66
CA ASN A 288 5.99 23.74 -6.24
C ASN A 288 5.37 22.39 -5.87
N LEU A 289 6.16 21.33 -6.07
CA LEU A 289 5.93 19.99 -5.54
C LEU A 289 7.23 19.55 -4.88
N THR A 290 7.14 19.00 -3.67
CA THR A 290 8.28 18.43 -2.96
C THR A 290 7.99 16.97 -2.61
N VAL A 291 8.84 16.08 -3.10
CA VAL A 291 8.80 14.64 -2.80
C VAL A 291 10.05 14.28 -2.04
N TYR A 292 9.88 13.62 -0.91
CA TYR A 292 10.97 13.13 -0.08
C TYR A 292 11.33 11.70 -0.44
N THR A 293 12.63 11.40 -0.44
CA THR A 293 13.15 10.10 -0.86
C THR A 293 14.13 9.52 0.17
N TRP A 294 14.03 8.22 0.38
CA TRP A 294 15.01 7.41 1.12
C TRP A 294 15.50 6.25 0.25
N PRO A 295 16.73 5.76 0.45
CA PRO A 295 17.20 4.55 -0.20
C PRO A 295 16.25 3.36 0.00
N ALA A 296 16.30 2.41 -0.94
CA ALA A 296 15.56 1.16 -0.83
C ALA A 296 15.98 0.41 0.45
N PRO A 297 15.03 -0.06 1.29
CA PRO A 297 15.33 -0.65 2.59
C PRO A 297 15.83 -2.10 2.46
N MET A 298 17.02 -2.27 1.88
CA MET A 298 17.58 -3.59 1.54
C MET A 298 17.83 -4.47 2.76
N SER A 299 18.41 -3.92 3.83
CA SER A 299 18.72 -4.68 5.06
C SER A 299 17.45 -5.25 5.71
N PHE A 300 16.42 -4.42 5.88
CA PHE A 300 15.10 -4.86 6.34
C PHE A 300 14.54 -5.98 5.45
N THR A 301 14.65 -5.82 4.13
CA THR A 301 14.08 -6.77 3.17
C THR A 301 14.80 -8.12 3.20
N GLN A 302 16.13 -8.11 3.23
CA GLN A 302 16.95 -9.32 3.32
C GLN A 302 16.67 -10.08 4.61
N ASN A 303 16.68 -9.39 5.76
CA ASN A 303 16.36 -10.00 7.06
C ASN A 303 14.96 -10.63 7.08
N LEU A 304 13.96 -9.98 6.48
CA LEU A 304 12.60 -10.51 6.41
C LEU A 304 12.55 -11.79 5.56
N ILE A 305 13.19 -11.78 4.39
CA ILE A 305 13.24 -12.93 3.46
C ILE A 305 13.96 -14.11 4.09
N GLU A 306 15.07 -13.90 4.79
CA GLU A 306 15.85 -14.95 5.46
C GLU A 306 15.04 -15.71 6.52
N GLN A 307 14.08 -15.03 7.16
CA GLN A 307 13.19 -15.62 8.16
C GLN A 307 12.02 -16.41 7.57
N ARG A 308 11.83 -16.41 6.24
CA ARG A 308 10.70 -17.09 5.59
C ARG A 308 11.04 -18.55 5.27
N ASN A 309 10.04 -19.42 5.33
CA ASN A 309 10.18 -20.79 4.86
C ASN A 309 10.00 -20.85 3.32
N LEU A 310 11.12 -20.82 2.59
CA LEU A 310 11.13 -20.75 1.12
C LEU A 310 11.82 -21.97 0.49
N SER A 311 11.31 -22.39 -0.68
CA SER A 311 12.00 -23.34 -1.55
C SER A 311 13.31 -22.77 -2.07
N GLU A 312 14.25 -23.64 -2.48
CA GLU A 312 15.53 -23.19 -3.03
C GLU A 312 15.35 -22.31 -4.28
N LYS A 313 14.42 -22.68 -5.16
CA LYS A 313 14.05 -21.88 -6.34
C LYS A 313 13.62 -20.46 -5.93
N HIS A 314 12.78 -20.34 -4.92
CA HIS A 314 12.27 -19.04 -4.46
C HIS A 314 13.34 -18.20 -3.75
N ARG A 315 14.26 -18.84 -3.01
CA ARG A 315 15.44 -18.16 -2.44
C ARG A 315 16.34 -17.59 -3.55
N GLN A 316 16.62 -18.38 -4.58
CA GLN A 316 17.43 -17.95 -5.73
C GLN A 316 16.75 -16.84 -6.55
N LEU A 317 15.42 -16.86 -6.66
CA LEU A 317 14.68 -15.77 -7.28
C LEU A 317 14.86 -14.47 -6.48
N LEU A 318 14.62 -14.51 -5.17
CA LEU A 318 14.67 -13.34 -4.30
C LEU A 318 16.10 -12.83 -4.06
N SER A 319 17.13 -13.66 -4.18
CA SER A 319 18.52 -13.22 -4.10
C SER A 319 18.94 -12.30 -5.25
N ARG A 320 18.18 -12.27 -6.34
CA ARG A 320 18.36 -11.34 -7.47
C ARG A 320 17.82 -9.94 -7.20
N LEU A 321 17.16 -9.71 -6.06
CA LEU A 321 16.58 -8.42 -5.69
C LEU A 321 17.67 -7.35 -5.59
N GLN A 322 17.53 -6.26 -6.34
CA GLN A 322 18.46 -5.14 -6.35
C GLN A 322 17.77 -3.84 -5.93
N PRO A 323 18.47 -2.89 -5.29
CA PRO A 323 17.90 -1.58 -5.00
C PRO A 323 17.67 -0.82 -6.32
N MET A 324 16.45 -0.33 -6.52
CA MET A 324 16.13 0.54 -7.64
C MET A 324 16.91 1.85 -7.53
N GLN A 325 17.52 2.27 -8.64
CA GLN A 325 18.28 3.51 -8.73
C GLN A 325 17.42 4.60 -9.36
N ILE A 326 17.27 5.71 -8.63
CA ILE A 326 16.61 6.91 -9.13
C ILE A 326 17.66 7.95 -9.54
N THR A 327 17.41 8.63 -10.64
CA THR A 327 18.20 9.77 -11.13
C THR A 327 17.40 11.05 -10.87
N PRO A 328 17.84 11.92 -9.95
CA PRO A 328 17.24 13.22 -9.73
C PRO A 328 17.27 14.06 -11.00
N LEU A 329 16.14 14.70 -11.33
CA LEU A 329 16.01 15.63 -12.46
C LEU A 329 15.70 17.06 -11.98
N GLY A 330 15.01 17.17 -10.85
CA GLY A 330 14.74 18.43 -10.16
C GLY A 330 15.86 18.85 -9.20
N LYS A 331 15.57 19.88 -8.42
CA LYS A 331 16.47 20.36 -7.37
C LYS A 331 16.46 19.40 -6.18
N GLN A 332 17.63 18.89 -5.81
CA GLN A 332 17.85 18.19 -4.55
C GLN A 332 18.15 19.18 -3.43
N GLY A 333 17.49 19.03 -2.29
CA GLY A 333 17.82 19.75 -1.07
C GLY A 333 18.76 18.95 -0.15
N MET A 334 19.02 19.52 1.04
CA MET A 334 19.76 18.82 2.09
C MET A 334 18.91 17.69 2.67
N GLU A 335 19.57 16.59 3.04
CA GLU A 335 18.92 15.47 3.71
C GLU A 335 18.31 15.90 5.05
N ASP A 336 17.04 15.58 5.24
CA ASP A 336 16.34 15.70 6.50
C ASP A 336 16.41 14.34 7.23
N PRO A 337 16.83 14.28 8.49
CA PRO A 337 17.01 13.00 9.20
C PRO A 337 15.70 12.24 9.44
N ILE A 338 14.55 12.91 9.37
CA ILE A 338 13.22 12.32 9.55
C ILE A 338 12.62 12.00 8.19
N TRP A 339 12.68 12.95 7.26
CA TRP A 339 11.95 12.88 6.00
C TRP A 339 12.79 12.36 4.83
N GLY A 340 14.11 12.43 4.90
CA GLY A 340 15.03 12.00 3.84
C GLY A 340 15.40 13.15 2.90
N VAL A 341 15.80 12.83 1.67
CA VAL A 341 16.28 13.83 0.70
C VAL A 341 15.09 14.42 -0.07
N PRO A 342 14.84 15.74 0.02
CA PRO A 342 13.77 16.39 -0.73
C PRO A 342 14.17 16.62 -2.19
N LEU A 343 13.27 16.27 -3.10
CA LEU A 343 13.29 16.57 -4.52
C LEU A 343 12.20 17.59 -4.82
N SER A 344 12.53 18.65 -5.54
CA SER A 344 11.59 19.73 -5.88
C SER A 344 11.83 20.28 -7.28
N LEU A 345 10.91 21.11 -7.78
CA LEU A 345 11.07 21.72 -9.10
C LEU A 345 12.38 22.52 -9.19
N ALA A 346 13.10 22.36 -10.30
CA ALA A 346 14.17 23.27 -10.66
C ALA A 346 13.57 24.65 -10.99
N LYS A 347 14.18 25.71 -10.44
CA LYS A 347 13.73 27.10 -10.67
C LYS A 347 13.97 27.54 -12.10
#